data_AF-A0A7Z7AXM3-F1
#
_entry.id   AF-A0A7Z7AXM3-F1
#
_cell.length_a   1.000
_cell.length_b   1.000
_cell.length_c   1.000
_cell.angle_alpha   90.00
_cell.angle_beta   90.00
_cell.angle_gamma   90.00
#
_symmetry.space_group_name_H-M   'P 1'
#
loop_
_entity.id
_entity.type
_entity.pdbx_description
1 polymer ?
#
loop_
_entity_poly.entity_id
_entity_poly.type
_entity_poly.pdbx_seq_one_letter_code
_entity_poly.pdbx_strand_id
1 'polypeptide(L)' 'MILIQRRYQDDVEQISEADVDRVKLNLGITRKVCCGGREKKDYDLGWIENPKDMKITTVKDYEIRDRVLEVWIEP' A
#
# COMPACT_ATOMS: atom_id res chain seq x y z
N MET A 1 -8.58 6.30 12.63
CA MET A 1 -7.51 6.97 11.84
C MET A 1 -6.76 5.93 10.99
N ILE A 2 -6.24 6.28 9.79
CA ILE A 2 -5.40 5.37 8.98
C ILE A 2 -3.93 5.76 9.11
N LEU A 3 -3.06 4.80 9.46
CA LEU A 3 -1.62 4.99 9.59
C LEU A 3 -0.88 4.31 8.44
N ILE A 4 -0.08 5.09 7.70
CA ILE A 4 0.79 4.61 6.62
C ILE A 4 2.24 4.66 7.10
N GLN A 5 2.92 3.52 7.07
CA GLN A 5 4.35 3.45 7.36
C GLN A 5 5.12 3.00 6.11
N ARG A 6 5.98 3.89 5.61
CA ARG A 6 6.79 3.60 4.42
C ARG A 6 7.87 2.58 4.74
N ARG A 7 8.28 1.79 3.74
CA ARG A 7 9.26 0.71 3.91
C ARG A 7 10.66 1.20 4.29
N TYR A 8 11.08 2.35 3.78
CA TYR A 8 12.45 2.88 3.93
C TYR A 8 12.51 4.18 4.73
N GLN A 9 11.41 4.54 5.39
CA GLN A 9 11.35 5.71 6.27
C GLN A 9 10.72 5.24 7.58
N ASP A 10 11.32 5.64 8.70
CA ASP A 10 10.74 5.41 10.03
C ASP A 10 9.57 6.38 10.33
N ASP A 11 9.19 7.19 9.34
CA ASP A 11 8.07 8.11 9.41
C ASP A 11 6.74 7.38 9.20
N VAL A 12 5.80 7.71 10.10
CA VAL A 12 4.40 7.27 10.03
C VAL A 12 3.56 8.46 9.60
N GLU A 13 2.98 8.37 8.43
CA GLU A 13 2.03 9.35 7.90
C GLU A 13 0.61 9.01 8.40
N GLN A 14 -0.15 10.05 8.76
CA GLN A 14 -1.52 9.91 9.24
C GLN A 14 -2.48 10.41 8.18
N ILE A 15 -3.46 9.58 7.83
CA ILE A 15 -4.54 9.92 6.90
C ILE A 15 -5.85 9.92 7.68
N SER A 16 -6.63 10.98 7.50
CA SER A 16 -7.96 11.10 8.08
C SER A 16 -8.92 10.12 7.41
N GLU A 17 -9.69 9.40 8.21
CA GLU A 17 -10.76 8.52 7.70
C GLU A 17 -11.87 9.31 7.00
N ALA A 18 -12.03 10.59 7.32
CA ALA A 18 -13.01 11.45 6.66
C ALA A 18 -12.67 11.71 5.19
N ASP A 19 -11.42 11.47 4.78
CA ASP A 19 -10.93 11.75 3.43
C ASP A 19 -10.95 10.50 2.53
N VAL A 20 -11.20 9.32 3.11
CA VAL A 20 -11.06 8.02 2.44
C VAL A 20 -12.26 7.13 2.74
N ASP A 21 -13.00 6.76 1.69
CA ASP A 21 -14.14 5.83 1.79
C ASP A 21 -13.69 4.37 1.60
N ARG A 22 -12.63 4.16 0.81
CA ARG A 22 -12.12 2.83 0.43
C ARG A 22 -10.60 2.80 0.37
N VAL A 23 -10.02 1.66 0.72
CA VAL A 23 -8.59 1.39 0.53
C VAL A 23 -8.43 0.28 -0.49
N LYS A 24 -7.62 0.50 -1.52
CA LYS A 24 -7.20 -0.53 -2.46
C LYS A 24 -5.78 -0.97 -2.13
N LEU A 25 -5.57 -2.27 -1.98
CA LEU A 25 -4.26 -2.83 -1.67
C LEU A 25 -3.66 -3.52 -2.89
N ASN A 26 -2.44 -3.13 -3.24
CA ASN A 26 -1.66 -3.74 -4.32
C ASN A 26 -0.34 -4.27 -3.74
N LEU A 27 0.04 -5.49 -4.10
CA LEU A 27 1.28 -6.13 -3.66
C LEU A 27 2.26 -6.26 -4.82
N GLY A 28 3.39 -5.55 -4.74
CA GLY A 28 4.51 -5.72 -5.66
C GLY A 28 5.51 -6.74 -5.12
N ILE A 29 5.70 -7.86 -5.82
CA ILE A 29 6.72 -8.85 -5.49
C ILE A 29 7.81 -8.82 -6.57
N THR A 30 9.05 -8.58 -6.13
CA THR A 30 10.23 -8.75 -6.99
C THR A 30 10.89 -10.09 -6.70
N ARG A 31 10.96 -10.99 -7.69
CA ARG A 31 11.62 -12.30 -7.57
C ARG A 31 12.89 -12.34 -8.41
N LYS A 32 13.93 -12.97 -7.87
CA LYS A 32 15.14 -13.28 -8.62
C LYS A 32 14.83 -14.47 -9.54
N VAL A 33 15.08 -14.31 -10.83
CA VAL A 33 14.96 -15.39 -11.82
C VAL A 33 16.34 -15.89 -12.24
N CYS A 34 16.38 -16.99 -12.99
CA CYS A 34 17.64 -17.60 -13.45
C CYS A 34 18.52 -16.57 -14.18
N CYS A 35 19.84 -16.74 -14.09
CA CYS A 35 20.83 -15.85 -14.70
C CYS A 35 20.88 -14.41 -14.15
N GLY A 36 20.36 -14.17 -12.93
CA GLY A 36 20.50 -12.86 -12.27
C GLY A 36 19.45 -11.82 -12.68
N GLY A 37 18.48 -12.21 -13.52
CA GLY A 37 17.33 -11.37 -13.83
C GLY A 37 16.45 -11.13 -12.60
N ARG A 38 15.65 -10.06 -12.67
CA ARG A 38 14.60 -9.76 -11.69
C ARG A 38 13.28 -9.65 -12.42
N GLU A 39 12.27 -10.35 -11.93
CA GLU A 39 10.91 -10.27 -12.43
C GLU A 39 10.06 -9.57 -11.36
N LYS A 40 9.35 -8.50 -11.73
CA LYS A 40 8.39 -7.82 -10.87
C LYS A 40 6.99 -8.30 -11.25
N LYS A 41 6.20 -8.70 -10.25
CA LYS A 41 4.79 -9.02 -10.39
C LYS A 41 3.97 -8.20 -9.41
N ASP A 42 2.96 -7.52 -9.94
CA ASP A 42 2.01 -6.77 -9.14
C ASP A 42 0.72 -7.59 -9.00
N TYR A 43 0.21 -7.70 -7.78
CA TYR A 43 -1.01 -8.42 -7.44
C TYR A 43 -2.03 -7.45 -6.87
N ASP A 44 -3.25 -7.49 -7.38
CA ASP A 44 -4.40 -6.82 -6.77
C ASP A 44 -4.85 -7.67 -5.57
N LEU A 45 -4.73 -7.13 -4.36
CA LEU A 45 -5.20 -7.77 -3.13
C LEU A 45 -6.66 -7.43 -2.82
N GLY A 46 -7.26 -6.52 -3.60
CA GLY A 46 -8.64 -6.11 -3.49
C GLY A 46 -8.84 -4.84 -2.66
N TRP A 47 -10.06 -4.71 -2.16
CA TRP A 47 -10.60 -3.47 -1.62
C TRP A 47 -11.08 -3.67 -0.19
N ILE A 48 -10.84 -2.67 0.64
CA ILE A 48 -11.35 -2.57 2.00
C ILE A 48 -12.31 -1.40 2.02
N GLU A 49 -13.58 -1.69 2.29
CA GLU A 49 -14.63 -0.68 2.45
C GLU A 49 -14.69 -0.20 3.90
N ASN A 50 -14.95 1.10 4.08
CA ASN A 50 -15.03 1.74 5.41
C ASN A 50 -13.79 1.47 6.28
N PRO A 51 -12.59 1.85 5.80
CA PRO A 51 -11.35 1.61 6.54
C PRO A 51 -11.40 2.35 7.88
N LYS A 52 -11.30 1.58 8.98
CA LYS A 52 -11.29 2.13 10.33
C LYS A 52 -10.11 1.62 11.17
N ASP A 53 -9.40 2.53 11.81
CA ASP A 53 -8.29 2.29 12.75
C ASP A 53 -7.21 1.34 12.19
N MET A 54 -6.88 1.53 10.91
CA MET A 54 -5.97 0.67 10.17
C MET A 54 -4.52 1.17 10.25
N LYS A 55 -3.57 0.23 10.33
CA LYS A 55 -2.15 0.48 10.10
C LYS A 55 -1.65 -0.36 8.93
N ILE A 56 -1.11 0.29 7.91
CA ILE A 56 -0.52 -0.35 6.73
C ILE A 56 0.99 -0.09 6.77
N THR A 57 1.77 -1.16 6.74
CA THR A 57 3.23 -1.11 6.80
C THR A 57 3.84 -1.52 5.46
N THR A 58 5.16 -1.35 5.33
CA THR A 58 5.92 -1.72 4.12
C THR A 58 5.40 -1.03 2.84
N VAL A 59 4.82 0.16 3.02
CA VAL A 59 4.28 0.94 1.91
C VAL A 59 5.44 1.47 1.09
N LYS A 60 5.43 1.13 -0.21
CA LYS A 60 6.33 1.73 -1.18
C LYS A 60 5.83 3.09 -1.60
N ASP A 61 4.55 3.14 -1.95
CA ASP A 61 3.88 4.33 -2.42
C ASP A 61 2.39 4.24 -2.12
N TYR A 62 1.74 5.40 -2.07
CA TYR A 62 0.30 5.47 -1.97
C TYR A 62 -0.21 6.73 -2.67
N GLU A 63 -1.45 6.66 -3.13
CA GLU A 63 -2.12 7.79 -3.75
C GLU A 63 -3.56 7.86 -3.27
N ILE A 64 -4.07 9.08 -3.10
CA ILE A 64 -5.48 9.32 -2.80
C ILE A 64 -6.14 9.91 -4.06
N ARG A 65 -7.08 9.17 -4.65
CA ARG A 65 -7.90 9.62 -5.79
C ARG A 65 -9.36 9.30 -5.53
N ASP A 66 -10.26 10.25 -5.77
CA ASP A 66 -11.71 10.04 -5.62
C ASP A 66 -12.11 9.40 -4.27
N ARG A 67 -11.47 9.83 -3.18
CA ARG A 67 -11.65 9.28 -1.80
C ARG A 67 -11.29 7.79 -1.69
N VAL A 68 -10.50 7.26 -2.61
CA VAL A 68 -9.87 5.94 -2.56
C VAL A 68 -8.40 6.13 -2.23
N LEU A 69 -7.95 5.45 -1.18
CA LEU A 69 -6.54 5.30 -0.85
C LEU A 69 -5.99 4.06 -1.57
N GLU A 70 -5.31 4.26 -2.69
CA GLU A 70 -4.58 3.20 -3.37
C GLU A 70 -3.19 3.06 -2.75
N VAL A 71 -2.87 1.86 -2.25
CA VAL A 71 -1.61 1.60 -1.56
C VAL A 71 -0.86 0.48 -2.28
N TRP A 72 0.44 0.69 -2.49
CA TRP A 72 1.36 -0.32 -3.00
C TRP A 72 2.29 -0.76 -1.89
N ILE A 73 2.18 -2.02 -1.49
CA ILE A 73 3.07 -2.65 -0.52
C ILE A 73 4.10 -3.53 -1.24
N GLU A 74 5.32 -3.57 -0.73
CA GLU A 74 6.36 -4.48 -1.20
C GLU A 74 7.03 -5.18 -0.01
N PRO A 75 7.13 -6.52 0.00
CA PRO A 75 7.77 -7.28 1.06
C PRO A 75 9.30 -7.12 1.03
#